data_AF-A0A0Q8XLM5-F1
#
_entry.id   AF-A0A0Q8XLM5-F1
#
_cell.length_a   1.000
_cell.length_b   1.000
_cell.length_c   1.000
_cell.angle_alpha   90.00
_cell.angle_beta   90.00
_cell.angle_gamma   90.00
#
_symmetry.space_group_name_H-M   'P 1'
#
loop_
_entity.id
_entity.type
_entity.pdbx_description
1 polymer ?
#
loop_
_entity_poly.entity_id
_entity_poly.type
_entity_poly.pdbx_seq_one_letter_code
_entity_poly.pdbx_strand_id
1 'polypeptide(L)'
;MLFALAAAQNAGGVVVEDTPQIGIATRHARCIVRQVGVAPAAASARAAKVAEATRGCREFTEGDFTQGRVMLGDRPVNARWWSRMRVTLDAIEADIAAAIVQPKQYKIIWELPDGGRVDAYNAPEPLKSVRLLTVPL
;
A
#
# COMPACT_ATOMS: atom_id res chain seq x y z
N MET A 1 -33.86 -8.37 16.64
CA MET A 1 -32.49 -8.74 17.02
C MET A 1 -31.54 -8.17 15.98
N LEU A 2 -30.92 -7.02 16.25
CA LEU A 2 -29.86 -6.47 15.41
C LEU A 2 -28.57 -7.24 15.69
N PHE A 3 -28.05 -7.94 14.69
CA PHE A 3 -26.68 -8.43 14.72
C PHE A 3 -25.73 -7.24 14.55
N ALA A 4 -25.34 -6.65 15.67
CA ALA A 4 -24.10 -5.89 15.78
C ALA A 4 -22.95 -6.91 15.85
N LEU A 5 -22.26 -7.14 14.74
CA LEU A 5 -20.96 -7.81 14.77
C LEU A 5 -19.95 -7.11 13.85
N ALA A 6 -18.97 -6.52 14.53
CA ALA A 6 -17.60 -6.28 14.10
C ALA A 6 -17.39 -5.32 12.92
N ALA A 7 -17.44 -4.02 13.23
CA ALA A 7 -16.37 -3.15 12.77
C ALA A 7 -15.06 -3.65 13.40
N ALA A 8 -14.44 -4.67 12.79
CA ALA A 8 -13.01 -4.89 12.95
C ALA A 8 -12.33 -3.69 12.28
N GLN A 9 -12.24 -2.59 13.02
CA GLN A 9 -11.27 -1.55 12.76
C GLN A 9 -9.92 -2.25 12.95
N ASN A 10 -9.39 -2.87 11.90
CA ASN A 10 -7.96 -3.09 11.82
C ASN A 10 -7.37 -1.70 12.09
N ALA A 11 -6.65 -1.56 13.19
CA ALA A 11 -5.71 -0.46 13.42
C ALA A 11 -4.53 -0.58 12.43
N GLY A 12 -4.86 -0.90 11.18
CA GLY A 12 -3.97 -1.16 10.08
C GLY A 12 -3.41 0.14 9.56
N GLY A 13 -2.38 -0.01 8.78
CA GLY A 13 -1.74 1.06 8.07
C GLY A 13 -0.27 1.17 8.36
N VAL A 14 0.46 1.44 7.29
CA VAL A 14 1.91 1.54 7.32
C VAL A 14 2.33 2.98 7.41
N VAL A 15 3.09 3.31 8.44
CA VAL A 15 3.72 4.62 8.58
C VAL A 15 4.87 4.70 7.58
N VAL A 16 4.87 5.75 6.75
CA VAL A 16 5.91 6.06 5.77
C VAL A 16 6.44 7.45 6.09
N GLU A 17 7.69 7.54 6.55
CA GLU A 17 8.27 8.75 7.19
C GLU A 17 9.24 9.56 6.30
N ASP A 18 9.43 9.14 5.05
CA ASP A 18 10.38 9.77 4.12
C ASP A 18 9.63 10.17 2.85
N THR A 19 9.58 11.47 2.53
CA THR A 19 8.83 12.01 1.38
C THR A 19 9.13 11.28 0.06
N PRO A 20 10.41 11.03 -0.31
CA PRO A 20 10.76 10.18 -1.45
C PRO A 20 10.16 8.75 -1.40
N GLN A 21 9.98 8.16 -0.23
CA GLN A 21 9.39 6.82 -0.09
C GLN A 21 7.87 6.85 -0.29
N ILE A 22 7.18 7.93 0.12
CA ILE A 22 5.72 8.05 0.05
C ILE A 22 5.19 7.79 -1.36
N GLY A 23 5.84 8.36 -2.38
CA GLY A 23 5.44 8.17 -3.78
C GLY A 23 5.54 6.71 -4.24
N ILE A 24 6.63 6.02 -3.87
CA ILE A 24 6.86 4.61 -4.23
C ILE A 24 5.91 3.71 -3.47
N ALA A 25 5.81 3.89 -2.15
CA ALA A 25 4.91 3.18 -1.26
C ALA A 25 3.46 3.24 -1.77
N THR A 26 3.01 4.44 -2.11
CA THR A 26 1.65 4.68 -2.63
C THR A 26 1.43 4.03 -3.99
N ARG A 27 2.39 4.18 -4.93
CA ARG A 27 2.30 3.55 -6.25
C ARG A 27 2.23 2.03 -6.14
N HIS A 28 3.04 1.45 -5.28
CA HIS A 28 3.09 0.01 -5.02
C HIS A 28 1.77 -0.49 -4.41
N ALA A 29 1.31 0.13 -3.32
CA ALA A 29 0.04 -0.23 -2.68
C ALA A 29 -1.15 -0.15 -3.66
N ARG A 30 -1.20 0.90 -4.48
CA ARG A 30 -2.24 1.07 -5.50
C ARG A 30 -2.14 0.05 -6.62
N CYS A 31 -0.93 -0.32 -7.04
CA CYS A 31 -0.74 -1.38 -8.03
C CYS A 31 -1.43 -2.67 -7.55
N ILE A 32 -1.17 -3.08 -6.29
CA ILE A 32 -1.74 -4.30 -5.72
C ILE A 32 -3.26 -4.22 -5.66
N VAL A 33 -3.79 -3.17 -5.02
CA VAL A 33 -5.25 -3.02 -4.84
C VAL A 33 -5.99 -2.94 -6.19
N ARG A 34 -5.41 -2.29 -7.20
CA ARG A 34 -5.99 -2.23 -8.55
C ARG A 34 -5.96 -3.58 -9.26
N GLN A 35 -4.87 -4.34 -9.13
CA GLN A 35 -4.78 -5.67 -9.72
C GLN A 35 -5.71 -6.69 -9.04
N VAL A 36 -5.96 -6.54 -7.73
CA VAL A 36 -6.99 -7.32 -7.02
C VAL A 36 -8.38 -6.93 -7.50
N GLY A 37 -8.66 -5.63 -7.64
CA GLY A 37 -9.97 -5.13 -8.10
C GLY A 37 -11.08 -5.48 -7.10
N VAL A 38 -12.06 -6.26 -7.55
CA VAL A 38 -13.06 -6.87 -6.65
C VAL A 38 -12.53 -8.20 -6.16
N ALA A 39 -12.33 -8.33 -4.86
CA ALA A 39 -11.79 -9.53 -4.25
C ALA A 39 -12.73 -10.74 -4.45
N PRO A 40 -12.21 -11.94 -4.80
CA PRO A 40 -13.00 -13.16 -4.93
C PRO A 40 -13.81 -13.53 -3.68
N ALA A 41 -14.97 -14.17 -3.85
CA ALA A 41 -15.80 -14.66 -2.73
C ALA A 41 -15.11 -15.75 -1.90
N ALA A 42 -14.48 -16.73 -2.57
CA ALA A 42 -13.75 -17.80 -1.89
C ALA A 42 -12.45 -17.27 -1.26
N ALA A 43 -12.24 -17.59 0.02
CA ALA A 43 -11.08 -17.11 0.79
C ALA A 43 -9.73 -17.54 0.18
N SER A 44 -9.63 -18.80 -0.28
CA SER A 44 -8.41 -19.31 -0.92
C SER A 44 -8.11 -18.60 -2.25
N ALA A 45 -9.14 -18.41 -3.09
CA ALA A 45 -9.00 -17.68 -4.35
C ALA A 45 -8.62 -16.21 -4.11
N ARG A 46 -9.15 -15.59 -3.05
CA ARG A 46 -8.79 -14.23 -2.66
C ARG A 46 -7.35 -14.11 -2.21
N ALA A 47 -6.90 -14.99 -1.30
CA ALA A 47 -5.51 -15.02 -0.85
C ALA A 47 -4.55 -15.23 -2.02
N ALA A 48 -4.86 -16.15 -2.93
CA ALA A 48 -4.08 -16.38 -4.14
C ALA A 48 -4.02 -15.13 -5.03
N LYS A 49 -5.15 -14.42 -5.20
CA LYS A 49 -5.22 -13.20 -6.00
C LYS A 49 -4.38 -12.07 -5.40
N VAL A 50 -4.44 -11.89 -4.08
CA VAL A 50 -3.61 -10.89 -3.38
C VAL A 50 -2.12 -11.23 -3.50
N ALA A 51 -1.74 -12.50 -3.34
CA ALA A 51 -0.35 -12.94 -3.46
C ALA A 51 0.18 -12.75 -4.89
N GLU A 52 -0.61 -13.08 -5.92
CA GLU A 52 -0.26 -12.85 -7.33
C GLU A 52 -0.04 -11.36 -7.61
N ALA A 53 -1.00 -10.52 -7.19
CA ALA A 53 -0.92 -9.08 -7.39
C ALA A 53 0.29 -8.47 -6.67
N THR A 54 0.55 -8.90 -5.44
CA THR A 54 1.70 -8.49 -4.63
C THR A 54 3.00 -8.81 -5.35
N ARG A 55 3.19 -10.06 -5.80
CA ARG A 55 4.38 -10.49 -6.52
C ARG A 55 4.60 -9.67 -7.80
N GLY A 56 3.58 -9.53 -8.64
CA GLY A 56 3.70 -8.79 -9.90
C GLY A 56 4.04 -7.31 -9.69
N CYS A 57 3.43 -6.67 -8.69
CA CYS A 57 3.73 -5.29 -8.34
C CYS A 57 5.12 -5.13 -7.69
N ARG A 58 5.58 -6.12 -6.92
CA ARG A 58 6.93 -6.15 -6.36
C ARG A 58 7.98 -6.29 -7.45
N GLU A 59 7.80 -7.22 -8.37
CA GLU A 59 8.68 -7.40 -9.53
C GLU A 59 8.81 -6.12 -10.35
N PHE A 60 7.69 -5.44 -10.63
CA PHE A 60 7.70 -4.16 -11.34
C PHE A 60 8.48 -3.08 -10.57
N THR A 61 8.24 -2.96 -9.26
CA THR A 61 8.88 -1.96 -8.40
C THR A 61 10.38 -2.20 -8.24
N GLU A 62 10.80 -3.46 -8.08
CA GLU A 62 12.20 -3.89 -8.04
C GLU A 62 12.88 -3.71 -9.40
N GLY A 63 12.14 -3.91 -10.50
CA GLY A 63 12.59 -3.63 -11.85
C GLY A 63 12.90 -2.16 -12.09
N ASP A 64 12.05 -1.24 -11.58
CA ASP A 64 12.33 0.20 -11.61
C ASP A 64 13.66 0.54 -10.92
N PHE A 65 13.91 -0.04 -9.73
CA PHE A 65 15.17 0.17 -9.01
C PHE A 65 16.37 -0.41 -9.77
N THR A 66 16.27 -1.66 -10.23
CA THR A 66 17.35 -2.35 -10.95
C THR A 66 17.76 -1.62 -12.22
N GLN A 67 16.82 -0.96 -12.89
CA GLN A 67 17.05 -0.17 -14.10
C GLN A 67 17.46 1.28 -13.81
N GLY A 68 17.68 1.66 -12.55
CA GLY A 68 18.10 3.01 -12.17
C GLY A 68 17.01 4.07 -12.36
N ARG A 69 15.73 3.68 -12.42
CA ARG A 69 14.59 4.60 -12.64
C ARG A 69 14.03 5.21 -11.36
N VAL A 70 14.52 4.76 -10.20
CA VAL A 70 14.16 5.35 -8.89
C VAL A 70 15.18 6.43 -8.53
N MET A 71 14.74 7.67 -8.53
CA MET A 71 15.60 8.86 -8.37
C MET A 71 15.37 9.55 -7.03
N LEU A 72 16.45 10.09 -6.46
CA LEU A 72 16.43 11.02 -5.33
C LEU A 72 17.12 12.32 -5.77
N GLY A 73 16.33 13.35 -6.06
CA GLY A 73 16.83 14.51 -6.82
C GLY A 73 17.34 14.04 -8.19
N ASP A 74 18.54 14.45 -8.56
CA ASP A 74 19.12 14.17 -9.89
C ASP A 74 19.91 12.86 -9.97
N ARG A 75 19.86 12.00 -8.94
CA ARG A 75 20.67 10.77 -8.87
C ARG A 75 19.81 9.53 -8.61
N PRO A 76 20.14 8.38 -9.22
CA PRO A 76 19.52 7.12 -8.84
C PRO A 76 19.77 6.78 -7.37
N VAL A 77 18.80 6.18 -6.71
CA VAL A 77 18.96 5.71 -5.32
C VAL A 77 19.97 4.57 -5.24
N ASN A 78 20.73 4.51 -4.14
CA ASN A 78 21.67 3.42 -3.91
C ASN A 78 21.00 2.20 -3.24
N ALA A 79 21.70 1.07 -3.24
CA ALA A 79 21.21 -0.18 -2.65
C ALA A 79 20.87 -0.08 -1.16
N ARG A 80 21.59 0.75 -0.39
CA ARG A 80 21.33 0.94 1.05
C ARG A 80 20.01 1.69 1.28
N TRP A 81 19.72 2.70 0.46
CA TRP A 81 18.43 3.40 0.49
C TRP A 81 17.31 2.44 0.08
N TRP A 82 17.52 1.68 -1.00
CA TRP A 82 16.54 0.72 -1.48
C TRP A 82 16.23 -0.39 -0.46
N SER A 83 17.24 -0.87 0.27
CA SER A 83 17.03 -1.85 1.34
C SER A 83 16.08 -1.34 2.42
N ARG A 84 16.08 -0.04 2.73
CA ARG A 84 15.09 0.55 3.66
C ARG A 84 13.72 0.64 3.02
N MET A 85 13.66 1.04 1.75
CA MET A 85 12.41 1.06 1.00
C MET A 85 11.74 -0.32 0.97
N ARG A 86 12.51 -1.41 0.81
CA ARG A 86 11.98 -2.78 0.84
C ARG A 86 11.25 -3.12 2.14
N VAL A 87 11.77 -2.68 3.29
CA VAL A 87 11.09 -2.87 4.59
C VAL A 87 9.71 -2.20 4.58
N THR A 88 9.62 -0.99 4.03
CA THR A 88 8.34 -0.29 3.87
C THR A 88 7.40 -1.03 2.91
N LEU A 89 7.92 -1.57 1.80
CA LEU A 89 7.13 -2.38 0.86
C LEU A 89 6.60 -3.65 1.54
N ASP A 90 7.44 -4.39 2.25
CA ASP A 90 7.05 -5.61 2.96
C ASP A 90 5.93 -5.35 3.98
N ALA A 91 6.02 -4.23 4.71
CA ALA A 91 4.98 -3.82 5.64
C ALA A 91 3.64 -3.51 4.93
N ILE A 92 3.68 -2.88 3.76
CA ILE A 92 2.49 -2.54 2.96
C ILE A 92 1.84 -3.80 2.40
N GLU A 93 2.65 -4.72 1.88
CA GLU A 93 2.19 -6.00 1.36
C GLU A 93 1.48 -6.81 2.45
N ALA A 94 2.03 -6.84 3.66
CA ALA A 94 1.41 -7.50 4.82
C ALA A 94 0.10 -6.82 5.25
N ASP A 95 0.05 -5.48 5.31
CA ASP A 95 -1.16 -4.73 5.67
C ASP A 95 -2.30 -4.98 4.66
N ILE A 96 -1.99 -4.92 3.36
CA ILE A 96 -2.97 -5.19 2.30
C ILE A 96 -3.51 -6.62 2.41
N ALA A 97 -2.65 -7.60 2.62
CA ALA A 97 -3.07 -8.99 2.80
C ALA A 97 -3.99 -9.16 4.01
N ALA A 98 -3.72 -8.46 5.10
CA ALA A 98 -4.56 -8.46 6.30
C ALA A 98 -5.89 -7.71 6.12
N ALA A 99 -5.94 -6.69 5.24
CA ALA A 99 -7.12 -5.89 5.00
C ALA A 99 -8.12 -6.53 4.01
N ILE A 100 -7.64 -7.27 3.01
CA ILE A 100 -8.47 -7.86 1.95
C ILE A 100 -9.07 -9.20 2.39
N VAL A 101 -10.01 -9.12 3.34
CA VAL A 101 -10.68 -10.27 3.97
C VAL A 101 -12.17 -10.40 3.65
N GLN A 102 -12.70 -9.55 2.76
CA GLN A 102 -14.08 -9.62 2.26
C GLN A 102 -14.10 -9.51 0.73
N PRO A 103 -15.15 -10.01 0.04
CA PRO A 103 -15.27 -9.90 -1.41
C PRO A 103 -15.77 -8.51 -1.82
N LYS A 104 -14.94 -7.51 -1.61
CA LYS A 104 -15.23 -6.11 -1.89
C LYS A 104 -14.18 -5.51 -2.82
N GLN A 105 -14.48 -4.33 -3.35
CA GLN A 105 -13.46 -3.48 -3.90
C GLN A 105 -12.73 -2.77 -2.75
N TYR A 106 -11.46 -2.45 -2.96
CA TYR A 106 -10.63 -1.77 -1.97
C TYR A 106 -9.97 -0.54 -2.58
N LYS A 107 -9.56 0.41 -1.74
CA LYS A 107 -8.70 1.54 -2.14
C LYS A 107 -7.63 1.82 -1.08
N ILE A 108 -6.62 2.58 -1.50
CA ILE A 108 -5.60 3.14 -0.61
C ILE A 108 -5.99 4.58 -0.27
N ILE A 109 -6.02 4.90 1.02
CA ILE A 109 -6.17 6.27 1.54
C ILE A 109 -4.96 6.61 2.41
N TRP A 110 -4.68 7.90 2.54
CA TRP A 110 -3.71 8.41 3.49
C TRP A 110 -4.44 8.90 4.74
N GLU A 111 -3.94 8.49 5.89
CA GLU A 111 -4.22 9.16 7.15
C GLU A 111 -3.05 10.09 7.47
N LEU A 112 -3.38 11.37 7.61
CA LEU A 112 -2.48 12.47 7.90
C LEU A 112 -2.12 12.47 9.40
N PRO A 113 -1.03 13.14 9.81
CA PRO A 113 -0.60 13.18 11.21
C PRO A 113 -1.63 13.73 12.21
N ASP A 114 -2.55 14.58 11.75
CA ASP A 114 -3.65 15.14 12.54
C ASP A 114 -4.89 14.22 12.60
N GLY A 115 -4.82 13.03 11.99
CA GLY A 115 -5.91 12.08 11.86
C GLY A 115 -6.85 12.33 10.68
N GLY A 116 -6.61 13.39 9.89
CA GLY A 116 -7.35 13.66 8.67
C GLY A 116 -7.15 12.54 7.63
N ARG A 117 -8.20 12.18 6.88
CA ARG A 117 -8.11 11.16 5.83
C ARG A 117 -8.32 11.77 4.47
N VAL A 118 -7.39 11.53 3.56
CA VAL A 118 -7.44 12.03 2.18
C VAL A 118 -7.22 10.88 1.21
N ASP A 119 -7.84 10.99 0.03
CA ASP A 119 -7.39 10.17 -1.09
C ASP A 119 -5.91 10.50 -1.34
N ALA A 120 -5.12 9.47 -1.60
CA ALA A 120 -3.70 9.60 -1.88
C ALA A 120 -3.38 10.45 -3.14
N TYR A 121 -4.39 10.95 -3.89
CA TYR A 121 -4.24 11.95 -4.95
C TYR A 121 -4.46 13.41 -4.51
N ASN A 122 -5.08 13.63 -3.35
CA ASN A 122 -5.63 14.93 -2.95
C ASN A 122 -4.89 15.59 -1.79
N ALA A 123 -3.72 15.07 -1.40
CA ALA A 123 -3.07 15.57 -0.20
C ALA A 123 -2.30 16.88 -0.46
N PRO A 124 -2.36 17.84 0.48
CA PRO A 124 -1.65 19.11 0.37
C PRO A 124 -0.17 18.98 0.78
N GLU A 125 0.72 19.67 0.03
CA GLU A 125 2.17 19.88 0.29
C GLU A 125 3.01 18.62 0.63
N PRO A 126 4.37 18.66 0.60
CA PRO A 126 5.14 17.42 0.78
C PRO A 126 4.98 16.88 2.20
N LEU A 127 4.20 15.79 2.30
CA LEU A 127 3.99 15.08 3.55
C LEU A 127 5.33 14.51 4.01
N LYS A 128 5.68 14.77 5.28
CA LYS A 128 6.86 14.20 5.92
C LYS A 128 6.58 12.79 6.41
N SER A 129 5.36 12.55 6.88
CA SER A 129 4.91 11.21 7.25
C SER A 129 3.44 11.02 6.93
N VAL A 130 3.08 9.81 6.50
CA VAL A 130 1.69 9.39 6.28
C VAL A 130 1.49 7.98 6.79
N ARG A 131 0.25 7.65 7.14
CA ARG A 131 -0.18 6.26 7.31
C ARG A 131 -0.96 5.82 6.08
N LEU A 132 -0.46 4.84 5.35
CA LEU A 132 -1.16 4.25 4.21
C LEU A 132 -2.18 3.23 4.71
N LEU A 133 -3.46 3.45 4.46
CA LEU A 133 -4.54 2.54 4.85
C LEU A 133 -5.14 1.85 3.62
N THR A 134 -5.36 0.54 3.73
CA THR A 134 -6.20 -0.21 2.79
C THR A 134 -7.62 -0.28 3.32
N VAL A 135 -8.58 0.34 2.63
CA VAL A 135 -9.97 0.39 3.07
C VAL A 135 -10.93 -0.26 2.07
N PRO A 136 -11.96 -0.97 2.55
CA PRO A 136 -13.03 -1.45 1.68
C PRO A 136 -13.84 -0.26 1.14
N LEU A 137 -14.28 -0.38 -0.11
CA LEU A 137 -15.25 0.50 -0.76
C LEU A 137 -16.68 0.02 -0.55
#